data_AF-A0A357C1Z7-F1
#
_entry.id   AF-A0A357C1Z7-F1
#
_cell.length_a   1.000
_cell.length_b   1.000
_cell.length_c   1.000
_cell.angle_alpha   90.00
_cell.angle_beta   90.00
_cell.angle_gamma   90.00
#
_symmetry.space_group_name_H-M   'P 1'
#
loop_
_entity.id
_entity.type
_entity.pdbx_description
1 polymer ?
#
loop_
_entity_poly.entity_id
_entity_poly.type
_entity_poly.pdbx_seq_one_letter_code
_entity_poly.pdbx_strand_id
1 'polypeptide(L)' 'RWYLPKGTDFSKISDEQVAHIESLINNRPRKCLGFKTPLEVASSCVAVQG' A
#
# COMPACT_ATOMS: atom_id res chain seq x y z
N ARG A 1 12.60 4.09 4.51
CA ARG A 1 11.44 5.00 4.74
C ARG A 1 11.30 5.86 3.50
N TRP A 2 10.17 5.79 2.78
CA TRP A 2 10.07 6.25 1.38
C TRP A 2 9.07 7.39 1.17
N TYR A 3 7.92 7.36 1.85
CA TYR A 3 6.80 8.27 1.54
C TYR A 3 6.62 9.42 2.54
N LEU A 4 6.95 9.22 3.82
CA LEU A 4 6.82 10.24 4.88
C LEU A 4 8.14 10.37 5.67
N PRO A 5 8.71 11.56 5.91
CA PRO A 5 9.93 11.79 6.73
C PRO A 5 9.76 11.51 8.22
N LYS A 6 10.85 11.28 8.97
CA LYS A 6 10.78 10.93 10.41
C LYS A 6 10.21 12.06 11.24
N GLY A 7 9.23 11.73 12.09
CA GLY A 7 8.47 12.71 12.85
C GLY A 7 7.33 13.37 12.08
N THR A 8 6.92 12.88 10.90
CA THR A 8 5.68 13.37 10.27
C THR A 8 4.51 13.15 11.22
N ASP A 9 3.83 14.25 11.51
CA ASP A 9 2.58 14.27 12.23
C ASP A 9 1.44 13.82 11.30
N PHE A 10 0.84 12.68 11.60
CA PHE A 10 -0.22 12.10 10.78
C PHE A 10 -1.52 12.90 10.83
N SER A 11 -1.72 13.78 11.83
CA SER A 11 -2.90 14.63 11.91
C SER A 11 -2.95 15.73 10.82
N LYS A 12 -1.82 15.99 10.16
CA LYS A 12 -1.68 17.03 9.13
C LYS A 12 -1.73 16.48 7.71
N ILE A 13 -1.86 15.17 7.54
CA ILE A 13 -1.90 14.52 6.24
C ILE A 13 -3.37 14.50 5.79
N SER A 14 -3.64 14.92 4.55
CA SER A 14 -4.99 14.84 3.99
C SER A 14 -5.33 13.42 3.58
N ASP A 15 -6.61 13.08 3.55
CA ASP A 15 -7.07 11.76 3.10
C ASP A 15 -6.63 11.48 1.66
N GLU A 16 -6.54 12.49 0.79
CA GLU A 16 -6.05 12.29 -0.58
C GLU A 16 -4.56 11.89 -0.61
N GLN A 17 -3.76 12.49 0.27
CA GLN A 17 -2.34 12.11 0.40
C GLN A 17 -2.20 10.68 0.93
N VAL A 18 -3.04 10.28 1.89
CA VAL A 18 -3.07 8.91 2.39
C VAL A 18 -3.42 7.95 1.26
N ALA A 19 -4.52 8.20 0.55
CA ALA A 19 -4.97 7.36 -0.56
C ALA A 19 -3.91 7.25 -1.67
N HIS A 20 -3.20 8.35 -1.96
CA HIS A 20 -2.11 8.34 -2.91
C HIS A 20 -0.95 7.44 -2.45
N ILE A 21 -0.52 7.56 -1.20
CA ILE A 21 0.55 6.75 -0.63
C ILE A 21 0.15 5.26 -0.59
N GLU A 22 -1.09 4.97 -0.20
CA GLU A 22 -1.63 3.61 -0.20
C GLU A 22 -1.62 2.99 -1.59
N SER A 23 -2.06 3.73 -2.61
CA SER A 23 -2.00 3.28 -4.00
C SER A 23 -0.57 2.94 -4.42
N LEU A 24 0.41 3.79 -4.08
CA LEU A 24 1.82 3.53 -4.39
C LEU A 24 2.35 2.28 -3.67
N ILE A 25 1.95 2.05 -2.42
CA ILE A 25 2.40 0.89 -1.64
C ILE A 25 1.79 -0.40 -2.21
N ASN A 26 0.48 -0.39 -2.46
CA ASN A 26 -0.31 -1.55 -2.85
C ASN A 26 -0.05 -1.98 -4.30
N ASN A 27 0.30 -1.05 -5.19
CA ASN A 27 0.64 -1.33 -6.59
C ASN A 27 2.14 -1.59 -6.82
N ARG A 28 2.99 -1.57 -5.79
CA ARG A 28 4.44 -1.75 -5.97
C ARG A 28 4.81 -3.23 -6.06
N PRO A 29 5.37 -3.71 -7.20
CA PRO A 29 5.89 -5.07 -7.32
C PRO A 29 6.91 -5.40 -6.23
N ARG A 30 6.77 -6.56 -5.57
CA ARG A 30 7.70 -7.01 -4.52
C ARG A 30 8.35 -8.32 -4.92
N LYS A 31 9.69 -8.39 -4.83
CA LYS A 31 10.46 -9.61 -5.14
C LYS A 31 10.03 -10.81 -4.29
N CYS A 32 9.68 -10.60 -3.02
CA CYS A 32 9.18 -11.66 -2.13
C CYS A 32 7.81 -12.22 -2.55
N LEU A 33 7.04 -11.48 -3.36
CA LEU A 33 5.76 -11.92 -3.93
C LEU A 33 5.93 -12.46 -5.37
N GLY A 34 7.16 -12.79 -5.78
CA GLY A 34 7.44 -13.17 -7.17
C GLY A 34 7.22 -12.04 -8.16
N PHE A 35 7.51 -10.79 -7.74
CA PHE A 35 7.25 -9.57 -8.50
C PHE A 35 5.77 -9.23 -8.72
N LYS A 36 4.85 -9.89 -8.00
CA LYS A 36 3.45 -9.44 -7.91
C LYS A 36 3.31 -8.23 -7.00
N THR A 37 2.22 -7.50 -7.19
CA THR A 37 1.85 -6.40 -6.29
C THR A 37 1.15 -6.95 -5.04
N PRO A 38 1.28 -6.27 -3.88
CA PRO A 38 0.50 -6.62 -2.70
C PRO A 38 -1.00 -6.71 -2.96
N LEU A 39 -1.55 -5.83 -3.81
CA LEU A 39 -2.97 -5.83 -4.18
C LEU A 39 -3.40 -7.12 -4.88
N GLU A 40 -2.59 -7.59 -5.85
CA GLU A 40 -2.86 -8.84 -6.58
C GLU A 40 -2.87 -10.06 -5.66
N VAL A 41 -1.89 -10.12 -4.74
CA VAL A 41 -1.78 -11.25 -3.80
C VAL A 41 -2.90 -11.19 -2.77
N ALA A 42 -3.20 -10.01 -2.20
CA ALA A 42 -4.29 -9.84 -1.25
C ALA A 42 -5.62 -10.30 -1.85
N SER A 43 -5.94 -9.86 -3.07
CA SER A 43 -7.16 -10.23 -3.78
C SER A 43 -7.28 -11.74 -4.01
N SER A 44 -6.15 -12.45 -4.14
CA SER A 44 -6.14 -13.91 -4.31
C SER A 44 -6.32 -14.71 -3.01
N CYS A 45 -6.06 -14.11 -1.85
CA CYS A 45 -6.05 -14.80 -0.56
C CYS A 45 -7.18 -14.39 0.39
N VAL A 46 -7.96 -13.35 0.07
CA VAL A 46 -9.17 -13.03 0.84
C VAL A 46 -10.24 -14.08 0.60
N ALA A 47 -10.79 -14.62 1.70
CA ALA A 47 -11.93 -15.53 1.73
C ALA A 47 -13.26 -14.81 1.42
N VAL A 48 -13.28 -13.99 0.37
CA VAL A 48 -14.49 -13.37 -0.19
C VAL A 48 -14.72 -13.94 -1.60
N GLN A 49 -14.62 -15.26 -1.70
CA GLN A 49 -15.09 -16.02 -2.85
C GLN A 49 -16.25 -16.88 -2.36
N GLY A 50 -17.47 -16.33 -2.44
CA GLY A 50 -18.73 -17.02 -2.11
C GLY A 50 -19.33 -16.60 -0.78
#